data_AF-A0A1F3KSB4-F1
#
_entry.id   AF-A0A1F3KSB4-F1
#
_cell.length_a   1.000
_cell.length_b   1.000
_cell.length_c   1.000
_cell.angle_alpha   90.00
_cell.angle_beta   90.00
_cell.angle_gamma   90.00
#
_symmetry.space_group_name_H-M   'P 1'
#
loop_
_entity.id
_entity.type
_entity.pdbx_description
1 polymer ?
#
loop_
_entity_poly.entity_id
_entity_poly.type
_entity_poly.pdbx_seq_one_letter_code
_entity_poly.pdbx_strand_id
1 'polypeptide(L)' 'MKNLCIIPARGGSKRIPRKNIKDFLGKPIIAYSIEAALKSELFEEVMVSTHDEDLNKKRIDIADVYEKLKIITHIV' A
#
# COMPACT_ATOMS: atom_id res chain seq x y z
N MET A 1 4.23 15.29 -18.16
CA MET A 1 4.21 15.41 -16.68
C MET A 1 4.09 13.99 -16.15
N LYS A 2 4.88 13.63 -15.12
CA LYS A 2 4.77 12.30 -14.48
C LYS A 2 3.77 12.35 -13.32
N ASN A 3 2.77 11.49 -13.36
CA ASN A 3 1.77 11.39 -12.30
C ASN A 3 2.19 10.32 -11.28
N LEU A 4 2.43 10.74 -10.04
CA LEU A 4 2.82 9.87 -8.93
C LEU A 4 1.64 9.69 -7.95
N CYS A 5 1.32 8.45 -7.62
CA CYS A 5 0.38 8.13 -6.56
C CYS A 5 1.12 7.78 -5.26
N ILE A 6 0.74 8.38 -4.13
CA ILE A 6 1.30 8.05 -2.81
C ILE A 6 0.18 7.60 -1.88
N ILE A 7 0.31 6.40 -1.32
CA ILE A 7 -0.65 5.77 -0.40
C ILE A 7 -0.01 5.70 1.00
N PRO A 8 -0.40 6.58 1.94
CA PRO A 8 0.13 6.57 3.29
C PRO A 8 -0.50 5.47 4.15
N ALA A 9 0.32 4.53 4.60
CA ALA A 9 -0.07 3.34 5.34
C ALA A 9 0.45 3.36 6.79
N ARG A 10 0.08 4.39 7.54
CA ARG A 10 0.37 4.53 8.98
C ARG A 10 -0.10 3.31 9.80
N GLY A 11 0.76 2.79 10.68
CA GLY A 11 0.43 1.71 11.62
C GLY A 11 -0.53 2.13 12.76
N GLY A 12 -0.40 3.37 13.24
CA GLY A 12 -1.15 3.94 14.38
C GLY A 12 -2.63 4.25 14.13
N SER A 13 -3.43 3.25 13.75
CA SER A 13 -4.88 3.41 13.57
C SER A 13 -5.64 3.36 14.91
N LYS A 14 -6.30 4.46 15.29
CA LYS A 14 -6.98 4.62 16.60
C LYS A 14 -8.24 3.77 16.79
N ARG A 15 -9.06 3.60 15.74
CA ARG A 15 -10.34 2.87 15.81
C ARG A 15 -10.22 1.39 15.47
N ILE A 16 -9.47 1.07 14.42
CA ILE A 16 -9.18 -0.30 14.02
C ILE A 16 -7.67 -0.45 14.04
N PRO A 17 -7.08 -1.05 15.08
CA PRO A 17 -5.64 -1.26 15.15
C PRO A 17 -5.13 -1.92 13.86
N ARG A 18 -4.05 -1.36 13.30
CA ARG A 18 -3.36 -1.91 12.11
C ARG A 18 -4.28 -2.15 10.91
N LYS A 19 -5.28 -1.28 10.72
CA LYS A 19 -6.30 -1.36 9.66
C LYS A 19 -5.74 -1.71 8.28
N ASN A 20 -4.62 -1.11 7.86
CA ASN A 20 -4.09 -1.26 6.50
C ASN A 20 -3.67 -2.69 6.15
N ILE A 21 -3.15 -3.44 7.12
CA ILE A 21 -2.76 -4.85 6.93
C ILE A 21 -3.84 -5.86 7.32
N LYS A 22 -4.93 -5.39 7.94
CA LYS A 22 -6.02 -6.24 8.39
C LYS A 22 -6.76 -6.78 7.17
N ASP A 23 -7.04 -8.08 7.17
CA ASP A 23 -7.74 -8.71 6.06
C ASP A 23 -9.22 -8.29 6.06
N PHE A 24 -9.71 -7.99 4.87
CA PHE A 24 -11.06 -7.56 4.60
C PHE A 24 -11.51 -8.15 3.27
N LEU A 25 -12.49 -9.06 3.33
CA LEU A 25 -12.99 -9.84 2.19
C LEU A 25 -11.86 -10.56 1.40
N GLY A 26 -10.97 -11.24 2.13
CA GLY A 26 -9.93 -12.08 1.54
C GLY A 26 -8.64 -11.36 1.10
N LYS A 27 -8.52 -10.04 1.31
CA LYS A 27 -7.27 -9.30 1.09
C LYS A 27 -7.06 -8.16 2.08
N PRO A 28 -5.82 -7.69 2.30
CA PRO A 28 -5.56 -6.54 3.16
C PRO A 28 -6.33 -5.29 2.70
N ILE A 29 -6.82 -4.48 3.63
CA ILE A 29 -7.57 -3.24 3.29
C ILE A 29 -6.78 -2.32 2.34
N ILE A 30 -5.45 -2.25 2.48
CA ILE A 30 -4.63 -1.41 1.59
C ILE A 30 -4.60 -1.91 0.14
N ALA A 31 -4.80 -3.20 -0.10
CA ALA A 31 -4.76 -3.78 -1.43
C ALA A 31 -5.82 -3.16 -2.35
N TYR A 32 -6.99 -2.79 -1.81
CA TYR A 32 -8.04 -2.13 -2.58
C TYR A 32 -7.60 -0.77 -3.15
N SER A 33 -6.91 0.04 -2.35
CA SER A 33 -6.38 1.33 -2.81
C SER A 33 -5.29 1.14 -3.87
N ILE A 34 -4.39 0.18 -3.67
CA ILE A 34 -3.33 -0.16 -4.61
C ILE A 34 -3.91 -0.62 -5.94
N GLU A 35 -4.84 -1.57 -5.91
CA GLU A 35 -5.51 -2.08 -7.11
C GLU A 35 -6.25 -0.98 -7.86
N ALA A 36 -6.96 -0.10 -7.16
CA ALA A 36 -7.66 1.02 -7.79
C ALA A 36 -6.68 1.97 -8.48
N ALA A 37 -5.55 2.29 -7.85
CA ALA A 37 -4.52 3.13 -8.44
C ALA A 37 -3.89 2.48 -9.69
N LEU A 38 -3.56 1.19 -9.61
CA LEU A 38 -2.98 0.45 -10.74
C LEU A 38 -3.98 0.29 -11.91
N LYS A 39 -5.23 -0.08 -11.62
CA LYS A 39 -6.29 -0.26 -12.62
C LYS A 39 -6.73 1.06 -13.28
N SER A 40 -6.47 2.19 -12.63
CA SER A 40 -6.82 3.50 -13.19
C SER A 40 -5.95 3.87 -14.39
N GLU A 41 -4.73 3.32 -14.49
CA GLU A 41 -3.72 3.68 -15.50
C GLU A 41 -3.40 5.20 -15.55
N LEU A 42 -3.77 5.95 -14.49
CA LEU A 42 -3.57 7.40 -14.41
C LEU A 42 -2.17 7.80 -13.91
N PHE A 43 -1.45 6.84 -13.31
CA PHE A 43 -0.19 7.06 -12.61
C PHE A 43 0.92 6.25 -13.26
N GLU A 44 2.07 6.89 -13.48
CA GLU A 44 3.29 6.20 -13.92
C GLU A 44 3.89 5.36 -12.80
N GLU A 45 3.66 5.78 -11.55
CA GLU A 45 4.25 5.16 -10.37
C GLU A 45 3.27 5.22 -9.20
N VAL A 46 3.15 4.11 -8.47
CA VAL A 46 2.37 4.00 -7.25
C VAL A 46 3.31 3.64 -6.11
N MET A 47 3.32 4.47 -5.07
CA MET A 47 4.14 4.34 -3.88
C MET A 47 3.29 4.14 -2.63
N VAL A 48 3.67 3.20 -1.78
CA VAL A 48 3.10 3.06 -0.43
C VAL A 48 4.14 3.52 0.59
N SER A 49 3.79 4.45 1.47
CA SER A 49 4.66 4.91 2.57
C SER A 49 4.21 4.34 3.92
N THR A 50 5.12 3.78 4.71
CA THR A 50 4.77 3.20 6.01
C THR A 50 5.94 3.27 7.01
N HIS A 51 5.60 3.26 8.30
CA HIS A 51 6.55 3.12 9.42
C HIS A 51 6.34 1.80 10.18
N ASP A 52 5.45 0.95 9.67
CA ASP A 52 5.05 -0.29 10.33
C ASP A 52 5.84 -1.43 9.70
N GLU A 53 6.75 -2.05 10.48
CA GLU A 53 7.59 -3.15 10.02
C GLU A 53 6.78 -4.36 9.54
N ASP A 54 5.57 -4.57 10.07
CA ASP A 54 4.74 -5.68 9.64
C ASP A 54 4.05 -5.42 8.30
N LEU A 55 3.82 -4.15 7.95
CA LEU A 55 3.43 -3.80 6.59
C LEU A 55 4.59 -4.03 5.61
N ASN A 56 5.85 -3.97 6.06
CA ASN A 56 7.00 -4.38 5.23
C ASN A 56 7.09 -5.89 5.02
N LYS A 57 6.72 -6.70 6.01
CA LYS A 57 6.69 -8.17 5.85
C LYS A 57 5.62 -8.62 4.87
N LYS A 58 4.37 -8.14 5.03
CA LYS A 58 3.29 -8.37 4.04
C LYS A 58 3.59 -7.74 2.68
N ARG A 59 4.61 -6.88 2.58
CA ARG A 59 5.01 -6.23 1.32
C ARG A 59 5.65 -7.21 0.33
N ILE A 60 6.28 -8.28 0.79
CA ILE A 60 6.77 -9.34 -0.10
C ILE A 60 5.55 -9.98 -0.78
N ASP A 61 4.57 -10.41 0.01
CA ASP A 61 3.33 -11.03 -0.48
C ASP A 61 2.52 -10.13 -1.43
N ILE A 62 2.49 -8.81 -1.18
CA ILE A 62 1.76 -7.86 -2.02
C ILE A 62 2.56 -7.48 -3.28
N ALA A 63 3.87 -7.24 -3.17
CA ALA A 63 4.70 -6.88 -4.32
C ALA A 63 4.84 -8.04 -5.32
N ASP A 64 4.85 -9.29 -4.84
CA ASP A 64 4.86 -10.49 -5.69
C ASP A 64 3.58 -10.61 -6.55
N VAL A 65 2.48 -9.98 -6.13
CA VAL A 65 1.20 -9.94 -6.86
C VAL A 65 1.12 -8.74 -7.81
N TYR A 66 1.91 -7.68 -7.58
CA TYR A 66 1.83 -6.42 -8.32
C TYR A 66 3.22 -5.92 -8.79
N GLU A 67 3.69 -6.40 -9.94
CA GLU A 67 5.00 -6.06 -10.54
C GLU A 67 5.31 -4.54 -10.63
N LYS A 68 4.27 -3.70 -10.76
CA LYS A 68 4.41 -2.24 -10.94
C LYS A 68 4.42 -1.45 -9.62
N LEU A 69 4.27 -2.09 -8.47
CA LEU A 69 4.19 -1.42 -7.18
C LEU A 69 5.58 -1.18 -6.58
N LYS A 70 5.90 0.07 -6.23
CA LYS A 70 7.06 0.37 -5.40
C LYS A 70 6.62 0.71 -3.99
N ILE A 71 7.23 0.09 -3.00
CA ILE A 71 6.92 0.36 -1.58
C ILE A 71 8.13 1.02 -0.95
N ILE A 72 7.94 2.21 -0.38
CA ILE A 72 9.02 3.00 0.22
C ILE A 72 8.85 3.02 1.73
N THR A 73 9.89 2.57 2.42
CA THR A 73 9.90 2.42 3.88
C THR A 73 10.19 3.71 4.64
N HIS A 74 10.68 4.74 3.94
CA HIS A 74 11.10 6.01 4.54
C HIS A 74 10.70 7.17 3.64
N ILE A 75 9.47 7.66 3.81
CA ILE A 75 9.13 9.06 3.49
C ILE A 75 8.19 9.57 4.59
N VAL A 76 8.78 9.96 5.71
CA VAL A 76 8.65 11.32 6.28
C VAL A 76 10.04 11.80 6.63
#